data_AF-A0A658ICF1-F1
#
_entry.id   AF-A0A658ICF1-F1
#
_cell.length_a   1.000
_cell.length_b   1.000
_cell.length_c   1.000
_cell.angle_alpha   90.00
_cell.angle_beta   90.00
_cell.angle_gamma   90.00
#
_symmetry.space_group_name_H-M   'P 1'
#
loop_
_entity.id
_entity.type
_entity.pdbx_description
1 polymer ?
#
loop_
_entity_poly.entity_id
_entity_poly.type
_entity_poly.pdbx_seq_one_letter_code
_entity_poly.pdbx_strand_id
1 'polypeptide(L)' 'MLIAGLVLVLAGPGTGQAAINVDRTRIIMSSDAKAVSVGLSNDSPDAPYLAQSW' A
#
# COMPACT_ATOMS: atom_id res chain seq x y z
N MET A 1 -30.13 18.46 11.71
CA MET A 1 -28.71 18.26 12.10
C MET A 1 -28.38 16.79 12.40
N LEU A 2 -29.30 15.99 12.94
CA LEU A 2 -29.07 14.56 13.23
C LEU A 2 -28.78 13.71 11.97
N ILE A 3 -29.53 13.93 10.89
CA ILE A 3 -29.40 13.14 9.64
C ILE A 3 -28.05 13.41 8.94
N ALA A 4 -27.59 14.67 8.92
CA ALA A 4 -26.31 15.03 8.32
C ALA A 4 -25.12 14.41 9.08
N GLY A 5 -25.20 14.33 10.42
CA GLY A 5 -24.19 13.67 11.23
C GLY A 5 -24.10 12.16 11.00
N LEU A 6 -25.25 11.50 10.75
CA LEU A 6 -25.30 10.06 10.46
C LEU A 6 -24.66 9.71 9.10
N VAL A 7 -24.87 10.55 8.07
CA VAL A 7 -24.26 10.36 6.75
C VAL A 7 -22.74 10.49 6.80
N LEU A 8 -22.21 11.42 7.60
CA LEU A 8 -20.77 11.64 7.74
C LEU A 8 -20.05 10.48 8.45
N VAL A 9 -20.71 9.82 9.41
CA VAL A 9 -20.18 8.63 10.10
C VAL A 9 -20.14 7.42 9.18
N LEU A 10 -21.13 7.26 8.30
CA LEU A 10 -21.16 6.18 7.30
C LEU A 10 -20.17 6.40 6.14
N ALA A 11 -19.76 7.64 5.90
CA ALA A 11 -18.74 8.02 4.92
C ALA A 11 -17.31 8.01 5.49
N GLY A 12 -17.10 7.38 6.65
CA GLY A 12 -15.77 7.22 7.26
C GLY A 12 -14.77 6.61 6.27
N PRO A 13 -13.46 6.89 6.43
CA PRO A 13 -12.44 6.46 5.48
C PRO A 13 -12.55 4.94 5.29
N GLY A 14 -12.89 4.52 4.06
CA GLY A 14 -12.94 3.11 3.72
C GLY A 14 -11.61 2.47 4.08
N THR A 15 -11.65 1.28 4.68
CA THR A 15 -10.43 0.53 4.96
C THR A 15 -9.80 0.12 3.62
N GLY A 16 -8.85 0.93 3.14
CA GLY A 16 -8.07 0.62 1.96
C GLY A 16 -7.13 -0.52 2.28
N GLN A 17 -7.51 -1.75 1.93
CA GLN A 17 -6.59 -2.87 1.92
C GLN A 17 -5.74 -2.73 0.65
N ALA A 18 -4.43 -2.58 0.81
CA ALA A 18 -3.49 -2.66 -0.29
C ALA A 18 -2.92 -4.08 -0.32
N ALA A 19 -3.07 -4.75 -1.46
CA ALA A 19 -2.51 -6.09 -1.68
C ALA A 19 -1.10 -6.04 -2.31
N ILE A 20 -0.38 -4.93 -2.10
CA ILE A 20 1.00 -4.80 -2.57
C ILE A 20 1.92 -5.53 -1.60
N ASN A 21 2.62 -6.54 -2.12
CA ASN A 21 3.61 -7.32 -1.39
C ASN A 21 5.02 -6.98 -1.86
N VAL A 22 5.95 -6.98 -0.92
CA VAL A 22 7.39 -6.85 -1.18
C VAL A 22 7.99 -8.26 -1.13
N ASP A 23 8.94 -8.55 -2.02
CA ASP A 23 9.64 -9.85 -2.09
C ASP A 23 10.37 -10.24 -0.78
N ARG A 24 10.60 -9.27 0.10
CA ARG A 24 11.29 -9.46 1.39
C ARG A 24 10.95 -8.37 2.41
N THR A 25 11.20 -8.67 3.68
CA THR A 25 10.93 -7.76 4.82
C THR A 25 12.06 -6.81 5.17
N ARG A 26 13.25 -6.99 4.56
CA ARG A 26 14.41 -6.12 4.81
C ARG A 26 15.33 -6.05 3.59
N ILE A 27 15.99 -4.91 3.41
CA ILE A 27 17.02 -4.68 2.40
C ILE A 27 18.37 -4.57 3.12
N ILE A 28 19.35 -5.38 2.73
CA ILE A 28 20.74 -5.25 3.17
C ILE A 28 21.55 -4.84 1.94
N MET A 29 22.11 -3.64 1.97
CA MET A 29 22.97 -3.13 0.90
C MET A 29 24.43 -3.27 1.34
N SER A 30 25.16 -4.16 0.69
CA SER A 30 26.59 -4.38 0.95
C SER A 30 27.40 -3.13 0.59
N SER A 31 28.57 -2.95 1.20
CA SER A 31 29.42 -1.76 0.99
C SER A 31 29.96 -1.63 -0.44
N ASP A 32 30.06 -2.74 -1.17
CA ASP A 32 30.43 -2.82 -2.57
C ASP A 32 29.24 -2.66 -3.53
N ALA A 33 28.01 -2.81 -3.04
CA ALA A 33 26.80 -2.72 -3.84
C ALA A 33 26.47 -1.25 -4.20
N LYS A 34 26.25 -0.98 -5.49
CA LYS A 34 25.83 0.34 -5.98
C LYS A 34 24.32 0.49 -6.11
N ALA A 35 23.60 -0.63 -6.24
CA ALA A 35 22.15 -0.68 -6.31
C ALA A 35 21.66 -2.03 -5.78
N VAL A 36 20.40 -2.07 -5.35
CA VAL A 36 19.71 -3.30 -4.97
C VAL A 36 18.32 -3.27 -5.56
N SER A 37 17.92 -4.36 -6.22
CA SER A 37 16.56 -4.52 -6.73
C SER A 37 15.60 -4.91 -5.61
N VAL A 38 14.37 -4.38 -5.70
CA VAL A 38 13.25 -4.70 -4.82
C VAL A 38 12.07 -5.10 -5.70
N GLY A 39 11.59 -6.32 -5.54
CA GLY A 39 10.39 -6.79 -6.21
C GLY A 39 9.13 -6.33 -5.48
N LEU A 40 8.16 -5.80 -6.23
CA LEU A 40 6.81 -5.51 -5.77
C LEU A 40 5.82 -6.32 -6.60
N SER A 41 4.89 -7.02 -5.95
CA SER A 41 3.77 -7.69 -6.60
C SER A 41 2.45 -7.09 -6.13
N ASN A 42 1.49 -6.98 -7.04
CA ASN A 42 0.10 -6.74 -6.69
C ASN A 42 -0.61 -8.09 -6.69
N ASP A 43 -0.93 -8.59 -5.50
CA ASP A 43 -1.60 -9.88 -5.34
C ASP A 43 -3.14 -9.74 -5.33
N SER A 44 -3.67 -8.52 -5.55
CA SER A 44 -5.11 -8.33 -5.75
C SER A 44 -5.51 -8.76 -7.16
N PRO A 45 -6.47 -9.69 -7.28
CA PRO A 45 -7.06 -10.02 -8.58
C PRO A 45 -8.02 -8.93 -9.08
N ASP A 46 -8.47 -8.03 -8.20
CA ASP A 46 -9.64 -7.19 -8.44
C ASP A 46 -9.32 -5.69 -8.59
N ALA A 47 -8.14 -5.24 -8.16
CA ALA A 47 -7.80 -3.82 -8.12
C ALA A 47 -6.35 -3.52 -8.52
N PRO A 48 -6.11 -2.53 -9.41
CA PRO A 48 -4.77 -1.99 -9.63
C PRO A 48 -4.38 -1.03 -8.49
N TYR A 49 -3.12 -1.09 -8.06
CA TYR A 49 -2.57 -0.16 -7.06
C TYR A 49 -1.36 0.59 -7.61
N LEU A 50 -1.20 1.84 -7.15
CA LEU A 50 -0.03 2.66 -7.43
C LEU A 50 1.14 2.22 -6.53
N ALA A 51 2.26 1.84 -7.13
CA ALA A 51 3.52 1.64 -6.42
C ALA A 51 4.35 2.94 -6.44
N GLN A 52 4.51 3.57 -5.28
CA GLN A 52 5.30 4.80 -5.11
C GLN A 52 6.31 4.62 -3.96
N SER A 53 7.56 5.01 -4.20
CA SER A 53 8.65 5.00 -3.21
C SER A 53 9.34 6.37 -3.13
N TRP A 54 9.84 6.74 -1.96
CA TRP A 54 10.66 7.94 -1.72
C TRP A 54 11.73 7.66 -0.66
#